data_AF-A0A0H1R8U3-F1
#
_entry.id   AF-A0A0H1R8U3-F1
#
_cell.length_a   1.000
_cell.length_b   1.000
_cell.length_c   1.000
_cell.angle_alpha   90.00
_cell.angle_beta   90.00
_cell.angle_gamma   90.00
#
_symmetry.space_group_name_H-M   'P 1'
#
loop_
_entity.id
_entity.type
_entity.pdbx_description
1 polymer ?
#
loop_
_entity_poly.entity_id
_entity_poly.type
_entity_poly.pdbx_seq_one_letter_code
_entity_poly.pdbx_strand_id
1 'polypeptide(L)'
;MREVVDLYSDGRAGDLIIIPGKGYNSTVYFGEFVNGFDPNLTVESVRYPGERIPARKVRWLPVNLAKGQFNRRLIRLMQNRQALIRITREEDRREVYSHTYGDYVWRESSGNLIRVTEDEIDLYDLNKAVDLTNYFASQYLALKKGELSTFLQLEFNQAIDRYYDKRYFGGVNVEIHSPGYFGRPMKDALLAGYVSAMLALSAAGVPAQEAVDVQVRNSANAVVSICDQQLEKDIRETMEMYANIHLWETEVCPRRRATMEGVGLKTDVTIQRE
;
A
#
# COMPACT_ATOMS: atom_id res chain seq x y z
N MET A 1 -33.78 -6.97 17.08
CA MET A 1 -33.15 -8.16 16.47
C MET A 1 -33.12 -8.10 14.95
N ARG A 2 -34.14 -7.53 14.26
CA ARG A 2 -34.14 -7.31 12.79
C ARG A 2 -32.93 -6.52 12.27
N GLU A 3 -32.66 -5.34 12.82
CA GLU A 3 -31.59 -4.46 12.30
C GLU A 3 -30.16 -5.06 12.39
N VAL A 4 -29.91 -5.92 13.38
CA VAL A 4 -28.62 -6.62 13.53
C VAL A 4 -28.53 -7.74 12.49
N VAL A 5 -29.62 -8.45 12.22
CA VAL A 5 -29.68 -9.46 11.17
C VAL A 5 -29.55 -8.80 9.80
N ASP A 6 -30.18 -7.65 9.58
CA ASP A 6 -30.16 -6.92 8.31
C ASP A 6 -28.72 -6.48 7.98
N LEU A 7 -28.04 -5.73 8.85
CA LEU A 7 -26.66 -5.27 8.58
C LEU A 7 -25.64 -6.43 8.54
N TYR A 8 -25.87 -7.48 9.34
CA TYR A 8 -25.01 -8.66 9.33
C TYR A 8 -25.21 -9.46 8.03
N SER A 9 -26.44 -9.56 7.54
CA SER A 9 -26.77 -10.26 6.29
C SER A 9 -26.33 -9.49 5.04
N ASP A 10 -26.32 -8.15 5.10
CA ASP A 10 -25.95 -7.25 4.00
C ASP A 10 -24.48 -7.36 3.56
N GLY A 11 -23.61 -7.82 4.45
CA GLY A 11 -22.19 -8.01 4.13
C GLY A 11 -22.02 -8.97 2.95
N ARG A 12 -21.05 -8.70 2.09
CA ARG A 12 -20.68 -9.57 0.96
C ARG A 12 -19.38 -10.33 1.25
N ALA A 13 -19.11 -11.36 0.46
CA ALA A 13 -17.77 -11.93 0.43
C ALA A 13 -16.77 -10.82 0.04
N GLY A 14 -15.67 -10.71 0.76
CA GLY A 14 -14.67 -9.65 0.59
C GLY A 14 -14.89 -8.40 1.44
N ASP A 15 -16.04 -8.25 2.10
CA ASP A 15 -16.24 -7.10 3.00
C ASP A 15 -15.39 -7.25 4.27
N LEU A 16 -14.79 -6.13 4.69
CA LEU A 16 -14.00 -6.05 5.91
C LEU A 16 -14.87 -5.89 7.15
N ILE A 17 -14.52 -6.64 8.20
CA ILE A 17 -15.05 -6.49 9.56
C ILE A 17 -13.92 -6.09 10.50
N ILE A 18 -14.22 -5.13 11.37
CA ILE A 18 -13.30 -4.65 12.39
C ILE A 18 -13.94 -4.87 13.75
N ILE A 19 -13.23 -5.56 14.64
CA ILE A 19 -13.70 -5.81 16.00
C ILE A 19 -12.75 -5.13 16.98
N PRO A 20 -13.15 -3.99 17.58
CA PRO A 20 -12.33 -3.34 18.58
C PRO A 20 -12.36 -4.10 19.91
N GLY A 21 -11.21 -4.28 20.53
CA GLY A 21 -11.12 -4.73 21.91
C GLY A 21 -11.71 -3.71 22.91
N LYS A 22 -11.78 -4.10 24.19
CA LYS A 22 -12.28 -3.22 25.26
C LYS A 22 -11.20 -2.25 25.72
N GLY A 23 -11.52 -0.95 25.76
CA GLY A 23 -10.60 0.11 26.20
C GLY A 23 -9.94 0.87 25.04
N TYR A 24 -9.07 1.83 25.38
CA TYR A 24 -8.38 2.67 24.40
C TYR A 24 -7.11 2.02 23.84
N ASN A 25 -6.39 1.25 24.66
CA ASN A 25 -5.13 0.58 24.28
C ASN A 25 -5.33 -0.87 23.83
N SER A 26 -6.57 -1.28 23.57
CA SER A 26 -6.86 -2.65 23.17
C SER A 26 -6.60 -2.88 21.69
N THR A 27 -6.17 -4.09 21.35
CA THR A 27 -6.06 -4.56 19.97
C THR A 27 -7.38 -4.43 19.22
N VAL A 28 -7.28 -4.02 17.96
CA VAL A 28 -8.37 -3.97 16.99
C VAL A 28 -8.14 -5.10 15.99
N TYR A 29 -9.08 -6.04 15.92
CA TYR A 29 -8.98 -7.20 15.04
C TYR A 29 -9.58 -6.89 13.67
N PHE A 30 -8.88 -7.30 12.62
CA PHE A 30 -9.30 -7.15 11.23
C PHE A 30 -9.61 -8.50 10.63
N GLY A 31 -10.74 -8.61 9.95
CA GLY A 31 -11.09 -9.80 9.21
C GLY A 31 -11.86 -9.49 7.94
N GLU A 32 -11.98 -10.49 7.09
CA GLU A 32 -12.70 -10.41 5.82
C GLU A 32 -13.72 -11.54 5.76
N PHE A 33 -14.94 -11.23 5.31
CA PHE A 33 -15.94 -12.26 5.09
C PHE A 33 -15.55 -13.16 3.92
N VAL A 34 -15.46 -14.45 4.17
CA VAL A 34 -15.03 -15.43 3.15
C VAL A 34 -16.13 -15.67 2.13
N ASN A 35 -17.38 -15.78 2.61
CA ASN A 35 -18.55 -16.10 1.81
C ASN A 35 -19.71 -15.13 2.13
N GLY A 36 -20.76 -15.17 1.31
CA GLY A 36 -22.03 -14.50 1.60
C GLY A 36 -22.72 -15.04 2.88
N PHE A 37 -23.79 -14.36 3.30
CA PHE A 37 -24.58 -14.81 4.45
C PHE A 37 -25.24 -16.15 4.19
N ASP A 38 -24.99 -17.14 5.05
CA ASP A 38 -25.75 -18.39 5.09
C ASP A 38 -26.60 -18.39 6.37
N PRO A 39 -27.93 -18.27 6.28
CA PRO A 39 -28.81 -18.25 7.45
C PRO A 39 -28.79 -19.57 8.25
N ASN A 40 -28.33 -20.67 7.64
CA ASN A 40 -28.22 -21.96 8.30
C ASN A 40 -26.91 -22.12 9.10
N LEU A 41 -25.91 -21.27 8.82
CA LEU A 41 -24.66 -21.26 9.57
C LEU A 41 -24.89 -20.59 10.91
N THR A 42 -25.04 -21.40 11.95
CA THR A 42 -25.20 -20.93 13.34
C THR A 42 -24.13 -21.52 14.24
N VAL A 43 -23.70 -20.77 15.23
CA VAL A 43 -22.80 -21.24 16.29
C VAL A 43 -23.48 -21.09 17.66
N GLU A 44 -23.12 -21.97 18.58
CA GLU A 44 -23.49 -21.82 19.98
C GLU A 44 -22.42 -20.97 20.68
N SER A 45 -22.85 -19.94 21.40
CA SER A 45 -21.91 -19.09 22.14
C SER A 45 -21.74 -19.62 23.55
N VAL A 46 -20.50 -19.66 24.05
CA VAL A 46 -20.20 -19.95 25.46
C VAL A 46 -20.95 -18.98 26.40
N ARG A 47 -21.25 -17.76 25.93
CA ARG A 47 -21.95 -16.74 26.72
C ARG A 47 -23.47 -16.95 26.76
N TYR A 48 -24.03 -17.68 25.80
CA TYR A 48 -25.47 -17.95 25.66
C TYR A 48 -25.68 -19.44 25.34
N PRO A 49 -25.49 -20.33 26.33
CA PRO A 49 -25.63 -21.77 26.13
C PRO A 49 -27.07 -22.12 25.74
N GLY A 50 -27.23 -23.02 24.78
CA GLY A 50 -28.51 -23.45 24.23
C GLY A 50 -29.09 -22.55 23.13
N GLU A 51 -28.51 -21.37 22.88
CA GLU A 51 -28.94 -20.48 21.79
C GLU A 51 -28.06 -20.64 20.54
N ARG A 52 -28.70 -20.98 19.41
CA ARG A 52 -28.04 -21.03 18.10
C ARG A 52 -28.07 -19.64 17.46
N ILE A 53 -26.91 -19.00 17.39
CA ILE A 53 -26.76 -17.63 16.89
C ILE A 53 -26.22 -17.67 15.45
N PRO A 54 -26.82 -16.94 14.50
CA PRO A 54 -26.28 -16.83 13.14
C PRO A 54 -24.83 -16.36 13.13
N ALA A 55 -24.01 -16.96 12.26
CA ALA A 55 -22.57 -16.73 12.20
C ALA A 55 -22.06 -16.52 10.78
N ARG A 56 -20.84 -15.99 10.68
CA ARG A 56 -20.13 -15.75 9.42
C ARG A 56 -18.73 -16.31 9.51
N LYS A 57 -18.29 -16.92 8.40
CA LYS A 57 -16.89 -17.31 8.23
C LYS A 57 -16.07 -16.06 7.95
N VAL A 58 -15.10 -15.81 8.81
CA VAL A 58 -14.19 -14.67 8.74
C VAL A 58 -12.77 -15.20 8.58
N ARG A 59 -12.04 -14.68 7.61
CA ARG A 59 -10.59 -14.85 7.51
C ARG A 59 -9.94 -13.70 8.29
N TRP A 60 -9.28 -14.02 9.39
CA TRP A 60 -8.57 -13.02 10.18
C TRP A 60 -7.28 -12.60 9.49
N LEU A 61 -7.06 -11.29 9.42
CA LEU A 61 -5.90 -10.70 8.79
C LEU A 61 -4.84 -10.40 9.86
N PRO A 62 -3.54 -10.58 9.56
CA PRO A 62 -2.45 -10.41 10.52
C PRO A 62 -2.14 -8.92 10.77
N VAL A 63 -3.12 -8.18 11.28
CA VAL A 63 -3.01 -6.75 11.63
C VAL A 63 -2.91 -6.62 13.15
N ASN A 64 -1.87 -5.96 13.63
CA ASN A 64 -1.68 -5.70 15.07
C ASN A 64 -1.70 -4.20 15.33
N LEU A 65 -2.88 -3.66 15.59
CA LEU A 65 -3.07 -2.25 15.90
C LEU A 65 -3.85 -2.06 17.19
N ALA A 66 -3.41 -1.13 18.02
CA ALA A 66 -4.17 -0.64 19.15
C ALA A 66 -5.19 0.39 18.70
N LYS A 67 -6.35 0.43 19.35
CA LYS A 67 -7.43 1.40 19.04
C LYS A 67 -6.95 2.86 19.09
N GLY A 68 -6.00 3.18 19.96
CA GLY A 68 -5.44 4.53 20.06
C GLY A 68 -4.65 5.01 18.84
N GLN A 69 -4.30 4.12 17.90
CA GLN A 69 -3.57 4.45 16.67
C GLN A 69 -4.49 4.93 15.53
N PHE A 70 -5.81 4.85 15.70
CA PHE A 70 -6.77 5.30 14.70
C PHE A 70 -7.09 6.79 14.83
N ASN A 71 -7.63 7.40 13.78
CA ASN A 71 -8.14 8.75 13.83
C ASN A 71 -9.28 8.87 14.87
N ARG A 72 -9.49 10.10 15.38
CA ARG A 72 -10.48 10.38 16.44
C ARG A 72 -11.91 9.97 16.06
N ARG A 73 -12.29 10.00 14.78
CA ARG A 73 -13.63 9.60 14.33
C ARG A 73 -13.79 8.08 14.38
N LEU A 74 -12.82 7.33 13.86
CA LEU A 74 -12.81 5.87 13.93
C LEU A 74 -12.79 5.38 15.37
N ILE A 75 -12.00 6.01 16.26
CA ILE A 75 -12.03 5.70 17.70
C ILE A 75 -13.44 5.88 18.27
N ARG A 76 -14.12 6.98 17.95
CA ARG A 76 -15.50 7.23 18.40
C ARG A 76 -16.47 6.17 17.87
N LEU A 77 -16.32 5.75 16.61
CA LEU A 77 -17.12 4.67 16.03
C LEU A 77 -16.86 3.35 16.78
N MET A 78 -15.61 3.02 17.08
CA MET A 78 -15.21 1.82 17.82
C MET A 78 -15.61 1.81 19.31
N GLN A 79 -15.98 2.97 19.86
CA GLN A 79 -16.44 3.12 21.25
C GLN A 79 -17.97 3.22 21.35
N ASN A 80 -18.66 3.26 20.21
CA ASN A 80 -20.12 3.32 20.18
C ASN A 80 -20.73 2.02 20.72
N ARG A 81 -21.93 2.11 21.30
CA ARG A 81 -22.70 1.00 21.88
C ARG A 81 -23.49 0.19 20.85
N GLN A 82 -23.53 0.64 19.59
CA GLN A 82 -24.17 -0.11 18.50
C GLN A 82 -23.41 -1.42 18.22
N ALA A 83 -24.16 -2.51 18.06
CA ALA A 83 -23.58 -3.86 17.88
C ALA A 83 -22.82 -4.01 16.56
N LEU A 84 -23.31 -3.37 15.49
CA LEU A 84 -22.67 -3.32 14.19
C LEU A 84 -22.83 -1.91 13.61
N ILE A 85 -21.77 -1.41 12.98
CA ILE A 85 -21.72 -0.05 12.43
C ILE A 85 -21.05 -0.12 11.08
N ARG A 86 -21.70 0.48 10.07
CA ARG A 86 -21.09 0.66 8.76
C ARG A 86 -20.24 1.93 8.77
N ILE A 87 -18.99 1.81 8.35
CA ILE A 87 -18.13 2.97 8.10
C ILE A 87 -18.56 3.59 6.77
N THR A 88 -19.26 4.70 6.82
CA THR A 88 -19.85 5.33 5.62
C THR A 88 -18.90 6.32 4.96
N ARG A 89 -18.06 7.01 5.74
CA ARG A 89 -17.13 8.01 5.25
C ARG A 89 -15.96 7.38 4.50
N GLU A 90 -15.61 7.96 3.37
CA GLU A 90 -14.54 7.44 2.51
C GLU A 90 -13.16 7.55 3.16
N GLU A 91 -12.87 8.68 3.80
CA GLU A 91 -11.65 8.94 4.58
C GLU A 91 -11.41 7.87 5.67
N ASP A 92 -12.44 7.52 6.42
CA ASP A 92 -12.34 6.54 7.51
C ASP A 92 -12.20 5.11 6.94
N ARG A 93 -12.85 4.81 5.80
CA ARG A 93 -12.62 3.54 5.08
C ARG A 93 -11.20 3.44 4.54
N ARG A 94 -10.64 4.54 4.02
CA ARG A 94 -9.27 4.59 3.48
C ARG A 94 -8.24 4.25 4.55
N GLU A 95 -8.37 4.83 5.74
CA GLU A 95 -7.48 4.50 6.86
C GLU A 95 -7.55 3.02 7.23
N VAL A 96 -8.76 2.46 7.29
CA VAL A 96 -8.96 1.01 7.50
C VAL A 96 -8.23 0.21 6.43
N TYR A 97 -8.38 0.52 5.15
CA TYR A 97 -7.70 -0.20 4.08
C TYR A 97 -6.18 -0.08 4.16
N SER A 98 -5.66 1.10 4.48
CA SER A 98 -4.22 1.32 4.67
C SER A 98 -3.64 0.45 5.78
N HIS A 99 -4.36 0.31 6.89
CA HIS A 99 -3.97 -0.57 7.97
C HIS A 99 -4.13 -2.06 7.64
N THR A 100 -5.07 -2.39 6.75
CA THR A 100 -5.43 -3.77 6.41
C THR A 100 -4.49 -4.37 5.38
N TYR A 101 -4.21 -3.63 4.32
CA TYR A 101 -3.55 -4.14 3.12
C TYR A 101 -2.15 -3.57 2.90
N GLY A 102 -1.78 -2.48 3.56
CA GLY A 102 -0.50 -1.80 3.29
C GLY A 102 -0.51 -1.16 1.91
N ASP A 103 0.06 -1.86 0.92
CA ASP A 103 0.00 -1.50 -0.50
C ASP A 103 -1.37 -1.88 -1.11
N TYR A 104 -2.19 -0.90 -1.49
CA TYR A 104 -3.48 -1.14 -2.15
C TYR A 104 -3.85 -0.05 -3.14
N VAL A 105 -4.61 -0.43 -4.17
CA VAL A 105 -5.26 0.49 -5.10
C VAL A 105 -6.72 0.67 -4.69
N TRP A 106 -7.14 1.92 -4.57
CA TRP A 106 -8.52 2.31 -4.29
C TRP A 106 -8.97 3.41 -5.26
N ARG A 107 -9.82 3.01 -6.21
CA ARG A 107 -10.24 3.86 -7.34
C ARG A 107 -9.01 4.38 -8.08
N GLU A 108 -8.86 5.71 -8.17
CA GLU A 108 -7.73 6.37 -8.81
C GLU A 108 -6.52 6.52 -7.87
N SER A 109 -6.70 6.34 -6.54
CA SER A 109 -5.66 6.54 -5.54
C SER A 109 -5.05 5.24 -5.05
N SER A 110 -3.85 5.28 -4.48
CA SER A 110 -3.27 4.12 -3.80
C SER A 110 -2.71 4.48 -2.42
N GLY A 111 -2.77 3.52 -1.51
CA GLY A 111 -1.86 3.51 -0.37
C GLY A 111 -0.62 2.74 -0.82
N ASN A 112 0.53 3.40 -0.88
CA ASN A 112 1.82 2.71 -0.90
C ASN A 112 2.45 2.94 0.47
N LEU A 113 2.74 1.84 1.16
CA LEU A 113 3.42 1.80 2.44
C LEU A 113 4.81 1.23 2.23
N ILE A 114 5.81 2.10 2.18
CA ILE A 114 7.20 1.65 2.15
C ILE A 114 7.58 1.31 3.59
N ARG A 115 7.80 0.02 3.85
CA ARG A 115 8.20 -0.45 5.19
C ARG A 115 9.66 -0.10 5.44
N VAL A 116 9.92 0.26 6.68
CA VAL A 116 11.21 0.66 7.17
C VAL A 116 11.67 -0.43 8.14
N THR A 117 12.74 -1.15 7.79
CA THR A 117 13.13 -2.39 8.51
C THR A 117 14.31 -2.26 9.44
N GLU A 118 15.01 -1.12 9.48
CA GLU A 118 16.18 -0.93 10.36
C GLU A 118 15.79 -0.37 11.74
N ASP A 119 16.55 -0.80 12.76
CA ASP A 119 16.28 -0.51 14.18
C ASP A 119 16.65 0.92 14.61
N GLU A 120 17.68 1.51 13.99
CA GLU A 120 18.15 2.87 14.23
C GLU A 120 18.18 3.64 12.91
N ILE A 121 17.31 4.65 12.79
CA ILE A 121 17.20 5.45 11.57
C ILE A 121 17.17 6.91 11.96
N ASP A 122 18.07 7.68 11.36
CA ASP A 122 18.08 9.12 11.53
C ASP A 122 17.24 9.83 10.43
N LEU A 123 16.99 11.12 10.62
CA LEU A 123 16.24 11.93 9.65
C LEU A 123 16.99 12.08 8.32
N TYR A 124 18.31 11.94 8.32
CA TYR A 124 19.13 12.07 7.12
C TYR A 124 18.93 10.86 6.20
N ASP A 125 18.87 9.66 6.75
CA ASP A 125 18.59 8.44 6.01
C ASP A 125 17.15 8.39 5.50
N LEU A 126 16.18 8.86 6.29
CA LEU A 126 14.80 9.05 5.84
C LEU A 126 14.70 9.99 4.64
N ASN A 127 15.46 11.09 4.62
CA ASN A 127 15.47 12.01 3.48
C ASN A 127 15.97 11.32 2.20
N LYS A 128 16.99 10.45 2.27
CA LYS A 128 17.44 9.69 1.09
C LYS A 128 16.35 8.78 0.53
N ALA A 129 15.55 8.16 1.41
CA ALA A 129 14.41 7.34 1.01
C ALA A 129 13.30 8.16 0.35
N VAL A 130 13.01 9.34 0.91
CA VAL A 130 12.07 10.31 0.34
C VAL A 130 12.54 10.76 -1.04
N ASP A 131 13.81 11.10 -1.20
CA ASP A 131 14.38 11.61 -2.44
C ASP A 131 14.34 10.56 -3.54
N LEU A 132 14.61 9.29 -3.23
CA LEU A 132 14.50 8.21 -4.21
C LEU A 132 13.06 7.97 -4.65
N THR A 133 12.11 8.02 -3.70
CA THR A 133 10.68 7.95 -4.01
C THR A 133 10.24 9.14 -4.87
N ASN A 134 10.76 10.34 -4.57
CA ASN A 134 10.50 11.55 -5.35
C ASN A 134 11.09 11.48 -6.75
N TYR A 135 12.28 10.90 -6.90
CA TYR A 135 12.95 10.73 -8.19
C TYR A 135 12.12 9.85 -9.12
N PHE A 136 11.70 8.66 -8.68
CA PHE A 136 10.86 7.79 -9.52
C PHE A 136 9.49 8.38 -9.81
N ALA A 137 8.89 9.08 -8.85
CA ALA A 137 7.64 9.77 -9.12
C ALA A 137 7.81 10.90 -10.15
N SER A 138 8.89 11.66 -10.06
CA SER A 138 9.23 12.73 -11.00
C SER A 138 9.53 12.17 -12.40
N GLN A 139 10.20 11.01 -12.46
CA GLN A 139 10.43 10.28 -13.70
C GLN A 139 9.13 9.87 -14.37
N TYR A 140 8.19 9.29 -13.61
CA TYR A 140 6.87 8.94 -14.14
C TYR A 140 6.14 10.17 -14.70
N LEU A 141 6.19 11.31 -13.98
CA LEU A 141 5.58 12.55 -14.46
C LEU A 141 6.26 13.08 -15.73
N ALA A 142 7.58 12.94 -15.86
CA ALA A 142 8.31 13.30 -17.08
C ALA A 142 7.93 12.38 -18.25
N LEU A 143 7.84 11.07 -18.00
CA LEU A 143 7.36 10.07 -18.97
C LEU A 143 5.96 10.45 -19.48
N LYS A 144 5.01 10.76 -18.59
CA LYS A 144 3.64 11.16 -18.99
C LYS A 144 3.58 12.50 -19.73
N LYS A 145 4.61 13.32 -19.65
CA LYS A 145 4.75 14.56 -20.44
C LYS A 145 5.50 14.35 -21.76
N GLY A 146 6.02 13.14 -22.03
CA GLY A 146 6.90 12.89 -23.18
C GLY A 146 8.29 13.50 -23.04
N GLU A 147 8.71 13.83 -21.81
CA GLU A 147 9.97 14.51 -21.49
C GLU A 147 10.98 13.59 -20.80
N LEU A 148 10.80 12.26 -20.86
CA LEU A 148 11.67 11.30 -20.17
C LEU A 148 13.15 11.44 -20.59
N SER A 149 13.43 11.67 -21.87
CA SER A 149 14.80 11.89 -22.37
C SER A 149 15.45 13.12 -21.74
N THR A 150 14.70 14.21 -21.57
CA THR A 150 15.19 15.43 -20.90
C THR A 150 15.37 15.18 -19.41
N PHE A 151 14.46 14.45 -18.77
CA PHE A 151 14.59 14.07 -17.36
C PHE A 151 15.88 13.29 -17.09
N LEU A 152 16.20 12.32 -17.95
CA LEU A 152 17.36 11.46 -17.78
C LEU A 152 18.71 12.18 -18.04
N GLN A 153 18.70 13.37 -18.63
CA GLN A 153 19.90 14.19 -18.81
C GLN A 153 20.20 15.10 -17.60
N LEU A 154 19.26 15.21 -16.65
CA LEU A 154 19.42 16.05 -15.47
C LEU A 154 20.11 15.27 -14.35
N GLU A 155 20.87 15.98 -13.53
CA GLU A 155 21.36 15.42 -12.27
C GLU A 155 20.18 15.05 -11.36
N PHE A 156 20.39 14.04 -10.51
CA PHE A 156 19.35 13.46 -9.65
C PHE A 156 18.45 14.49 -8.93
N ASN A 157 19.05 15.47 -8.25
CA ASN A 157 18.29 16.50 -7.52
C ASN A 157 17.61 17.50 -8.46
N GLN A 158 18.27 17.86 -9.56
CA GLN A 158 17.71 18.77 -10.57
C GLN A 158 16.48 18.16 -11.25
N ALA A 159 16.51 16.84 -11.48
CA ALA A 159 15.41 16.08 -12.04
C ALA A 159 14.19 16.11 -11.10
N ILE A 160 14.41 15.94 -9.79
CA ILE A 160 13.36 16.08 -8.78
C ILE A 160 12.82 17.52 -8.77
N ASP A 161 13.67 18.52 -8.62
CA ASP A 161 13.25 19.92 -8.49
C ASP A 161 12.39 20.40 -9.67
N ARG A 162 12.70 19.92 -10.88
CA ARG A 162 12.00 20.31 -12.10
C ARG A 162 10.65 19.60 -12.30
N TYR A 163 10.57 18.31 -11.98
CA TYR A 163 9.41 17.48 -12.34
C TYR A 163 8.51 17.13 -11.15
N TYR A 164 8.99 17.32 -9.92
CA TYR A 164 8.23 17.07 -8.71
C TYR A 164 6.98 17.93 -8.65
N ASP A 165 5.83 17.29 -8.39
CA ASP A 165 4.57 17.98 -8.23
C ASP A 165 3.81 17.46 -7.01
N LYS A 166 3.77 18.30 -5.96
CA LYS A 166 3.07 18.03 -4.70
C LYS A 166 1.60 17.65 -4.86
N ARG A 167 0.95 17.99 -5.99
CA ARG A 167 -0.46 17.69 -6.25
C ARG A 167 -0.73 16.19 -6.34
N TYR A 168 0.26 15.39 -6.79
CA TYR A 168 0.15 13.94 -6.97
C TYR A 168 0.37 13.14 -5.69
N PHE A 169 0.77 13.80 -4.60
CA PHE A 169 1.08 13.14 -3.32
C PHE A 169 0.07 13.51 -2.25
N GLY A 170 -0.20 12.56 -1.35
CA GLY A 170 -0.93 12.78 -0.11
C GLY A 170 -0.01 13.19 1.04
N GLY A 171 -0.57 13.27 2.25
CA GLY A 171 0.19 13.53 3.46
C GLY A 171 1.18 12.40 3.75
N VAL A 172 2.39 12.75 4.16
CA VAL A 172 3.42 11.79 4.55
C VAL A 172 3.12 11.29 5.96
N ASN A 173 3.10 9.97 6.15
CA ASN A 173 3.02 9.33 7.45
C ASN A 173 4.37 8.68 7.76
N VAL A 174 5.00 9.09 8.85
CA VAL A 174 6.28 8.53 9.29
C VAL A 174 6.11 7.99 10.70
N GLU A 175 6.42 6.71 10.88
CA GLU A 175 6.46 6.05 12.17
C GLU A 175 7.89 5.54 12.41
N ILE A 176 8.67 6.29 13.20
CA ILE A 176 10.11 6.07 13.46
C ILE A 176 10.29 5.24 14.74
N HIS A 177 9.99 3.96 14.66
CA HIS A 177 10.24 2.94 15.69
C HIS A 177 10.45 1.63 14.94
N SER A 178 11.25 0.68 15.41
CA SER A 178 11.33 -0.62 14.73
C SER A 178 10.35 -1.65 15.31
N PRO A 179 9.52 -2.31 14.47
CA PRO A 179 9.36 -2.09 13.03
C PRO A 179 8.54 -0.83 12.72
N GLY A 180 8.98 -0.05 11.74
CA GLY A 180 8.42 1.26 11.40
C GLY A 180 7.90 1.33 9.98
N TYR A 181 7.31 2.47 9.60
CA TYR A 181 6.95 2.68 8.21
C TYR A 181 7.07 4.13 7.77
N PHE A 182 7.38 4.27 6.49
CA PHE A 182 7.29 5.51 5.74
C PHE A 182 6.18 5.33 4.70
N GLY A 183 5.00 5.86 5.01
CA GLY A 183 3.85 5.85 4.13
C GLY A 183 3.78 7.14 3.34
N ARG A 184 3.84 7.04 2.00
CA ARG A 184 3.61 8.19 1.13
C ARG A 184 2.52 7.87 0.12
N PRO A 185 1.24 8.07 0.48
CA PRO A 185 0.13 7.81 -0.42
C PRO A 185 0.25 8.66 -1.68
N MET A 186 -0.02 8.04 -2.82
CA MET A 186 -0.03 8.70 -4.12
C MET A 186 -1.48 8.78 -4.59
N LYS A 187 -1.83 9.90 -5.22
CA LYS A 187 -3.22 10.13 -5.67
C LYS A 187 -3.54 9.44 -6.99
N ASP A 188 -2.54 8.80 -7.60
CA ASP A 188 -2.63 8.05 -8.85
C ASP A 188 -2.06 6.64 -8.62
N ALA A 189 -2.87 5.63 -8.93
CA ALA A 189 -2.53 4.23 -8.74
C ALA A 189 -1.44 3.72 -9.69
N LEU A 190 -1.37 4.23 -10.92
CA LEU A 190 -0.32 3.89 -11.89
C LEU A 190 1.01 4.50 -11.47
N LEU A 191 1.01 5.76 -11.01
CA LEU A 191 2.19 6.40 -10.42
C LEU A 191 2.72 5.57 -9.25
N ALA A 192 1.84 5.12 -8.37
CA ALA A 192 2.22 4.27 -7.25
C ALA A 192 2.78 2.91 -7.66
N GLY A 193 2.11 2.23 -8.60
CA GLY A 193 2.61 0.97 -9.15
C GLY A 193 3.98 1.16 -9.78
N TYR A 194 4.17 2.25 -10.52
CA TYR A 194 5.45 2.60 -11.14
C TYR A 194 6.55 2.82 -10.10
N VAL A 195 6.32 3.67 -9.10
CA VAL A 195 7.33 3.92 -8.06
C VAL A 195 7.69 2.63 -7.31
N SER A 196 6.70 1.82 -6.94
CA SER A 196 6.95 0.54 -6.25
C SER A 196 7.72 -0.45 -7.13
N ALA A 197 7.39 -0.55 -8.42
CA ALA A 197 8.10 -1.41 -9.36
C ALA A 197 9.56 -0.97 -9.58
N MET A 198 9.79 0.33 -9.77
CA MET A 198 11.14 0.89 -9.95
C MET A 198 12.01 0.73 -8.69
N LEU A 199 11.42 0.90 -7.50
CA LEU A 199 12.08 0.62 -6.22
C LEU A 199 12.45 -0.86 -6.06
N ALA A 200 11.58 -1.77 -6.51
CA ALA A 200 11.82 -3.20 -6.46
C ALA A 200 12.89 -3.66 -7.47
N LEU A 201 12.85 -3.16 -8.71
CA LEU A 201 13.84 -3.45 -9.75
C LEU A 201 15.24 -2.95 -9.36
N SER A 202 15.33 -1.72 -8.86
CA SER A 202 16.60 -1.16 -8.38
C SER A 202 17.14 -1.91 -7.15
N ALA A 203 16.27 -2.37 -6.25
CA ALA A 203 16.66 -3.18 -5.10
C ALA A 203 17.18 -4.57 -5.51
N ALA A 204 16.55 -5.18 -6.52
CA ALA A 204 16.97 -6.47 -7.06
C ALA A 204 18.24 -6.38 -7.92
N GLY A 205 18.74 -5.16 -8.18
CA GLY A 205 19.93 -4.91 -9.00
C GLY A 205 19.80 -5.49 -10.41
N VAL A 206 18.59 -5.52 -10.96
CA VAL A 206 18.34 -6.02 -12.32
C VAL A 206 18.92 -5.01 -13.31
N PRO A 207 19.80 -5.43 -14.24
CA PRO A 207 20.31 -4.56 -15.29
C PRO A 207 19.18 -3.98 -16.14
N ALA A 208 19.34 -2.75 -16.64
CA ALA A 208 18.30 -2.10 -17.44
C ALA A 208 17.91 -2.94 -18.67
N GLN A 209 18.91 -3.58 -19.30
CA GLN A 209 18.71 -4.45 -20.46
C GLN A 209 17.80 -5.66 -20.16
N GLU A 210 17.90 -6.25 -18.96
CA GLU A 210 17.04 -7.35 -18.54
C GLU A 210 15.64 -6.86 -18.13
N ALA A 211 15.57 -5.65 -17.57
CA ALA A 211 14.32 -5.05 -17.12
C ALA A 211 13.41 -4.55 -18.26
N VAL A 212 13.91 -4.46 -19.51
CA VAL A 212 13.08 -4.17 -20.70
C VAL A 212 11.99 -5.24 -20.89
N ASP A 213 12.30 -6.49 -20.57
CA ASP A 213 11.38 -7.62 -20.76
C ASP A 213 10.56 -7.95 -19.50
N VAL A 214 10.46 -7.02 -18.55
CA VAL A 214 9.66 -7.23 -17.34
C VAL A 214 8.18 -7.44 -17.69
N GLN A 215 7.56 -8.37 -16.99
CA GLN A 215 6.11 -8.60 -17.03
C GLN A 215 5.50 -8.19 -15.70
N VAL A 216 4.40 -7.43 -15.76
CA VAL A 216 3.67 -7.04 -14.54
C VAL A 216 2.52 -8.01 -14.30
N ARG A 217 2.50 -8.65 -13.12
CA ARG A 217 1.42 -9.55 -12.72
C ARG A 217 0.81 -9.09 -11.40
N ASN A 218 -0.52 -8.99 -11.38
CA ASN A 218 -1.27 -8.69 -10.16
C ASN A 218 -1.44 -9.97 -9.32
N SER A 219 -0.84 -10.03 -8.14
CA SER A 219 -0.91 -11.20 -7.25
C SER A 219 -2.28 -11.42 -6.60
N ALA A 220 -3.15 -10.40 -6.60
CA ALA A 220 -4.48 -10.45 -6.01
C ALA A 220 -5.59 -10.77 -7.03
N ASN A 221 -5.34 -10.60 -8.33
CA ASN A 221 -6.33 -10.82 -9.39
C ASN A 221 -5.72 -11.63 -10.54
N ALA A 222 -6.39 -12.71 -10.95
CA ALA A 222 -5.96 -13.56 -12.06
C ALA A 222 -6.12 -12.91 -13.45
N VAL A 223 -6.80 -11.77 -13.55
CA VAL A 223 -7.08 -11.08 -14.82
C VAL A 223 -6.17 -9.86 -14.95
N VAL A 224 -5.38 -9.84 -16.03
CA VAL A 224 -4.56 -8.67 -16.42
C VAL A 224 -5.48 -7.51 -16.79
N SER A 225 -5.37 -6.42 -16.05
CA SER A 225 -6.13 -5.18 -16.28
C SER A 225 -5.40 -4.23 -17.23
N ILE A 226 -6.13 -3.23 -17.75
CA ILE A 226 -5.53 -2.12 -18.54
C ILE A 226 -4.46 -1.40 -17.72
N CYS A 227 -4.63 -1.30 -16.40
CA CYS A 227 -3.64 -0.67 -15.54
C CYS A 227 -2.33 -1.48 -15.48
N ASP A 228 -2.42 -2.81 -15.46
CA ASP A 228 -1.24 -3.68 -15.46
C ASP A 228 -0.47 -3.55 -16.79
N GLN A 229 -1.19 -3.53 -17.91
CA GLN A 229 -0.59 -3.33 -19.25
C GLN A 229 0.07 -1.96 -19.40
N GLN A 230 -0.58 -0.91 -18.91
CA GLN A 230 -0.04 0.44 -18.98
C GLN A 230 1.22 0.57 -18.10
N LEU A 231 1.20 -0.01 -16.90
CA LEU A 231 2.35 -0.03 -16.01
C LEU A 231 3.53 -0.80 -16.62
N GLU A 232 3.28 -1.97 -17.22
CA GLU A 232 4.31 -2.73 -17.94
C GLU A 232 4.93 -1.92 -19.07
N LYS A 233 4.10 -1.27 -19.88
CA LYS A 233 4.57 -0.40 -20.96
C LYS A 233 5.42 0.76 -20.45
N ASP A 234 4.98 1.42 -19.38
CA ASP A 234 5.69 2.55 -18.80
C ASP A 234 7.07 2.13 -18.24
N ILE A 235 7.15 0.96 -17.59
CA ILE A 235 8.43 0.42 -17.10
C ILE A 235 9.34 0.07 -18.28
N ARG A 236 8.81 -0.60 -19.30
CA ARG A 236 9.57 -0.98 -20.51
C ARG A 236 10.17 0.23 -21.18
N GLU A 237 9.38 1.27 -21.45
CA GLU A 237 9.85 2.51 -22.09
C GLU A 237 10.97 3.17 -21.29
N THR A 238 10.83 3.22 -19.95
CA THR A 238 11.89 3.74 -19.08
C THR A 238 13.16 2.88 -19.13
N MET A 239 13.04 1.56 -19.07
CA MET A 239 14.19 0.65 -19.07
C MET A 239 14.91 0.64 -20.41
N GLU A 240 14.19 0.76 -21.52
CA GLU A 240 14.77 0.94 -22.86
C GLU A 240 15.62 2.20 -22.93
N MET A 241 15.15 3.31 -22.36
CA MET A 241 15.98 4.53 -22.29
C MET A 241 17.21 4.33 -21.40
N TYR A 242 17.05 3.69 -20.23
CA TYR A 242 18.17 3.44 -19.32
C TYR A 242 19.25 2.53 -19.91
N ALA A 243 18.86 1.49 -20.66
CA ALA A 243 19.77 0.60 -21.34
C ALA A 243 20.73 1.33 -22.29
N ASN A 244 20.30 2.48 -22.82
CA ASN A 244 21.07 3.29 -23.77
C ASN A 244 21.97 4.36 -23.13
N ILE A 245 21.85 4.61 -21.82
CA ILE A 245 22.53 5.75 -21.16
C ILE A 245 23.30 5.38 -19.88
N HIS A 246 23.30 4.10 -19.46
CA HIS A 246 24.05 3.54 -18.32
C HIS A 246 23.87 4.23 -16.95
N LEU A 247 22.96 5.20 -16.82
CA LEU A 247 22.63 5.90 -15.57
C LEU A 247 22.00 4.96 -14.52
N TRP A 248 21.33 3.91 -14.98
CA TRP A 248 20.67 2.95 -14.09
C TRP A 248 21.66 2.21 -13.19
N GLU A 249 22.68 1.61 -13.80
CA GLU A 249 23.71 0.86 -13.09
C GLU A 249 24.70 1.77 -12.34
N THR A 250 24.98 2.97 -12.86
CA THR A 250 26.02 3.85 -12.31
C THR A 250 25.52 4.80 -11.22
N GLU A 251 24.26 5.24 -11.27
CA GLU A 251 23.72 6.18 -10.29
C GLU A 251 22.54 5.62 -9.50
N VAL A 252 21.54 5.07 -10.20
CA VAL A 252 20.26 4.70 -9.55
C VAL A 252 20.42 3.49 -8.64
N CYS A 253 21.00 2.39 -9.13
CA CYS A 253 21.21 1.17 -8.36
C CYS A 253 22.14 1.37 -7.14
N PRO A 254 23.28 2.07 -7.25
CA PRO A 254 24.13 2.37 -6.09
C PRO A 254 23.44 3.24 -5.04
N ARG A 255 22.71 4.29 -5.45
CA ARG A 255 21.94 5.14 -4.52
C ARG A 255 20.87 4.32 -3.80
N ARG A 256 20.13 3.47 -4.51
CA ARG A 256 19.13 2.58 -3.92
C ARG A 256 19.75 1.66 -2.88
N ARG A 257 20.90 1.05 -3.18
CA ARG A 257 21.61 0.16 -2.24
C ARG A 257 22.00 0.91 -0.96
N ALA A 258 22.58 2.11 -1.09
CA ALA A 258 22.91 2.96 0.06
C ALA A 258 21.68 3.34 0.89
N THR A 259 20.54 3.63 0.25
CA THR A 259 19.27 3.90 0.96
C THR A 259 18.72 2.64 1.64
N MET A 260 18.95 1.46 1.05
CA MET A 260 18.49 0.19 1.60
C MET A 260 19.30 -0.22 2.83
N GLU A 261 20.61 -0.03 2.79
CA GLU A 261 21.52 -0.30 3.92
C GLU A 261 21.28 0.64 5.12
N GLY A 262 20.80 1.87 4.88
CA GLY A 262 20.49 2.82 5.96
C GLY A 262 19.07 2.72 6.52
N VAL A 263 18.04 2.52 5.67
CA VAL A 263 16.62 2.63 6.08
C VAL A 263 15.86 1.30 5.96
N GLY A 264 16.39 0.32 5.22
CA GLY A 264 15.70 -0.95 5.05
C GLY A 264 14.38 -0.83 4.29
N LEU A 265 14.36 -0.10 3.16
CA LEU A 265 13.15 0.08 2.37
C LEU A 265 12.68 -1.24 1.75
N LYS A 266 11.45 -1.67 2.08
CA LYS A 266 10.74 -2.76 1.41
C LYS A 266 9.39 -2.29 0.85
N THR A 267 9.10 -2.73 -0.37
CA THR A 267 7.80 -2.60 -1.06
C THR A 267 7.10 -3.97 -1.03
N ASP A 268 5.77 -4.01 -1.12
CA ASP A 268 5.06 -5.30 -1.24
C ASP A 268 5.18 -5.90 -2.66
N VAL A 269 5.77 -5.18 -3.62
CA VAL A 269 6.18 -5.69 -4.94
C VAL A 269 7.35 -6.66 -4.80
N THR A 270 7.24 -7.83 -5.41
CA THR A 270 8.28 -8.86 -5.44
C THR A 270 8.78 -9.10 -6.86
N ILE A 271 10.09 -9.24 -7.03
CA ILE A 271 10.72 -9.61 -8.30
C ILE A 271 10.95 -11.11 -8.33
N GLN A 272 10.43 -11.78 -9.35
CA GLN A 272 10.68 -13.20 -9.62
C GLN A 272 11.53 -13.29 -10.89
N ARG A 273 12.64 -14.04 -10.83
CA ARG A 273 13.46 -14.38 -12.01
C ARG A 273 13.07 -15.79 -12.44
N GLU A 274 12.62 -15.94 -13.68
CA GLU A 274 12.44 -17.25 -14.33
C GLU A 274 13.76 -17.74 -14.94
#